data_AF-A0A833Z6Y9-F1
#
_entry.id   AF-A0A833Z6Y9-F1
#
_cell.length_a   1.000
_cell.length_b   1.000
_cell.length_c   1.000
_cell.angle_alpha   90.00
_cell.angle_beta   90.00
_cell.angle_gamma   90.00
#
_symmetry.space_group_name_H-M   'P 1'
#
loop_
_entity.id
_entity.type
_entity.pdbx_description
1 polymer ?
#
loop_
_entity_poly.entity_id
_entity_poly.type
_entity_poly.pdbx_seq_one_letter_code
_entity_poly.pdbx_strand_id
1 'polypeptide(L)'
;MDEHLYVAFAKFEENQKEFERVRVIYKYALDRISKQEAQDLFKNYTIFEKKFGDRRGIEDIIVSKRRFQYEEEVKANPHNYDAWFDYLRLVESDAEADTVREVYERAIANVPPIQEKRHWKRYIYLWINYALYEELEAKDPERTRQVYQASLELIPHKKFTFAKMWLLYAQFEIRQKNLPFARRALGTSIGKCPKNKLFKGYIELELQLREFDRCRKLYEKFLEFGPENCTSWIKFAELETILGDTERARAIYELAISQPRLDMPEVLWKSYIDFEIEQEETERTRNLYRRLLQRTQHVKVWISFAQFELSSGKEGSLAKCRQIYEEANKTMRNCEEKEERLMLLESWRRFEDEFGTASDKERVDKLMPERVKKRRKVQADDGSDAGWEEYYDYIFPEDAANQPNLKLLAMAKLWKKQQQEKEAAEQDPDKDMDENES
;
A
#
# COMPACT_ATOMS: atom_id res chain seq x y z
N MET A 1 9.99 -29.40 54.00
CA MET A 1 9.06 -28.69 54.91
C MET A 1 7.82 -28.45 54.09
N ASP A 2 6.70 -29.06 54.49
CA ASP A 2 5.52 -29.16 53.63
C ASP A 2 4.79 -27.82 53.51
N GLU A 3 4.44 -27.46 52.27
CA GLU A 3 3.67 -26.27 51.91
C GLU A 3 2.37 -26.13 52.72
N HIS A 4 1.71 -27.27 52.98
CA HIS A 4 0.47 -27.33 53.74
C HIS A 4 0.61 -26.86 55.20
N LEU A 5 1.79 -27.03 55.81
CA LEU A 5 2.02 -26.59 57.18
C LEU A 5 2.04 -25.07 57.28
N TYR A 6 2.71 -24.39 56.34
CA TYR A 6 2.75 -22.94 56.29
C TYR A 6 1.39 -22.33 55.96
N VAL A 7 0.63 -22.95 55.06
CA VAL A 7 -0.74 -22.52 54.75
C VAL A 7 -1.67 -22.69 55.95
N ALA A 8 -1.59 -23.83 56.66
CA ALA A 8 -2.39 -24.07 57.86
C ALA A 8 -2.01 -23.10 59.00
N PHE A 9 -0.72 -22.84 59.19
CA PHE A 9 -0.21 -21.91 60.20
C PHE A 9 -0.59 -20.46 59.89
N ALA A 10 -0.52 -20.05 58.62
CA ALA A 10 -0.97 -18.74 58.19
C ALA A 10 -2.48 -18.54 58.40
N LYS A 11 -3.32 -19.55 58.10
CA LYS A 11 -4.77 -19.52 58.39
C LYS A 11 -5.09 -19.48 59.89
N PHE A 12 -4.26 -20.13 60.71
CA PHE A 12 -4.39 -20.07 62.16
C PHE A 12 -4.12 -18.65 62.68
N GLU A 13 -3.02 -18.03 62.25
CA GLU A 13 -2.67 -16.66 62.64
C GLU A 13 -3.64 -15.61 62.03
N GLU A 14 -4.22 -15.89 60.86
CA GLU A 14 -5.33 -15.11 60.28
C GLU A 14 -6.55 -15.10 61.21
N ASN A 15 -6.90 -16.25 61.80
CA ASN A 15 -7.99 -16.33 62.78
C ASN A 15 -7.67 -15.59 64.09
N GLN A 16 -6.39 -15.44 64.43
CA GLN A 16 -5.93 -14.64 65.58
C GLN A 16 -5.86 -13.13 65.29
N LYS A 17 -6.19 -12.71 64.05
CA LYS A 17 -6.13 -11.30 63.58
C LYS A 17 -4.72 -10.71 63.56
N GLU A 18 -3.69 -11.54 63.58
CA GLU A 18 -2.28 -11.13 63.51
C GLU A 18 -1.83 -11.02 62.04
N PHE A 19 -2.43 -10.09 61.30
CA PHE A 19 -2.26 -9.99 59.84
C PHE A 19 -0.82 -9.69 59.40
N GLU A 20 -0.06 -8.92 60.19
CA GLU A 20 1.33 -8.60 59.91
C GLU A 20 2.22 -9.85 60.04
N ARG A 21 1.93 -10.69 61.03
CA ARG A 21 2.61 -11.97 61.23
C ARG A 21 2.32 -12.96 60.10
N VAL A 22 1.07 -12.99 59.62
CA VAL A 22 0.69 -13.79 58.44
C VAL A 22 1.51 -13.40 57.20
N ARG A 23 1.73 -12.10 56.96
CA ARG A 23 2.59 -11.62 55.85
C ARG A 23 4.03 -12.10 55.98
N VAL A 24 4.60 -12.00 57.18
CA VAL A 24 5.96 -12.46 57.46
C VAL A 24 6.08 -13.97 57.27
N ILE A 25 5.07 -14.75 57.69
CA ILE A 25 5.03 -16.21 57.51
C ILE A 25 5.02 -16.57 56.02
N TYR A 26 4.15 -15.94 55.22
CA TYR A 26 4.10 -16.20 53.78
C TYR A 26 5.40 -15.80 53.07
N LYS A 27 5.97 -14.64 53.39
CA LYS A 27 7.27 -14.21 52.83
C LYS A 27 8.40 -15.17 53.20
N TYR A 28 8.47 -15.56 54.47
CA TYR A 28 9.47 -16.51 54.98
C TYR A 28 9.33 -17.90 54.35
N ALA A 29 8.10 -18.35 54.12
CA ALA A 29 7.83 -19.62 53.46
C ALA A 29 8.23 -19.59 51.97
N LEU A 30 7.98 -18.47 51.28
CA LEU A 30 8.36 -18.27 49.88
C LEU A 30 9.88 -18.19 49.65
N ASP A 31 10.64 -17.74 50.64
CA ASP A 31 12.11 -17.65 50.56
C ASP A 31 12.81 -19.00 50.78
N ARG A 32 12.15 -19.98 51.42
CA ARG A 32 12.76 -21.25 51.85
C ARG A 32 12.27 -22.50 51.13
N ILE A 33 11.05 -22.47 50.60
CA ILE A 33 10.50 -23.61 49.84
C ILE A 33 10.92 -23.48 48.37
N SER A 34 11.15 -24.62 47.71
CA SER A 34 11.40 -24.61 46.27
C SER A 34 10.18 -24.02 45.56
N LYS A 35 10.37 -23.04 44.69
CA LYS A 35 9.26 -22.23 44.14
C LYS A 35 8.27 -23.05 43.27
N GLN A 36 8.64 -24.26 42.87
CA GLN A 36 7.80 -25.23 42.16
C GLN A 36 6.76 -25.90 43.09
N GLU A 37 7.11 -26.06 44.37
CA GLU A 37 6.26 -26.60 45.44
C GLU A 37 5.53 -25.50 46.22
N ALA A 38 5.52 -24.26 45.71
CA ALA A 38 4.94 -23.10 46.40
C ALA A 38 3.69 -22.55 45.70
N GLN A 39 3.10 -23.29 44.75
CA GLN A 39 1.95 -22.82 43.96
C GLN A 39 0.69 -22.60 44.81
N ASP A 40 0.41 -23.50 45.76
CA ASP A 40 -0.71 -23.38 46.69
C ASP A 40 -0.45 -22.28 47.72
N LEU A 41 0.80 -22.08 48.14
CA LEU A 41 1.24 -21.00 49.02
C LEU A 41 1.03 -19.64 48.35
N PHE A 42 1.45 -19.48 47.09
CA PHE A 42 1.18 -18.27 46.30
C PHE A 42 -0.33 -18.03 46.12
N LYS A 43 -1.11 -19.08 45.85
CA LYS A 43 -2.57 -18.98 45.69
C LYS A 43 -3.23 -18.51 46.99
N ASN A 44 -2.87 -19.11 48.12
CA ASN A 44 -3.41 -18.73 49.43
C ASN A 44 -2.93 -17.35 49.87
N TYR A 45 -1.67 -16.99 49.61
CA TYR A 45 -1.14 -15.65 49.89
C TYR A 45 -1.84 -14.56 49.06
N THR A 46 -2.12 -14.84 47.78
CA THR A 46 -2.91 -13.93 46.92
C THR A 46 -4.34 -13.75 47.44
N ILE A 47 -4.97 -14.84 47.92
CA ILE A 47 -6.33 -14.77 48.50
C ILE A 47 -6.32 -13.97 49.81
N PHE A 48 -5.30 -14.15 50.63
CA PHE A 48 -5.11 -13.42 51.88
C PHE A 48 -4.97 -11.91 51.63
N GLU A 49 -4.09 -11.51 50.71
CA GLU A 49 -3.88 -10.09 50.39
C GLU A 49 -5.07 -9.48 49.65
N LYS A 50 -5.84 -10.25 48.87
CA LYS A 50 -7.13 -9.77 48.32
C LYS A 50 -8.17 -9.48 49.40
N LYS A 51 -8.12 -10.15 50.55
CA LYS A 51 -9.08 -9.99 51.65
C LYS A 51 -8.64 -8.93 52.66
N PHE A 52 -7.33 -8.82 52.93
CA PHE A 52 -6.79 -8.03 54.04
C PHE A 52 -5.63 -7.11 53.65
N GLY A 53 -5.26 -7.07 52.37
CA GLY A 53 -4.14 -6.31 51.83
C GLY A 53 -4.50 -4.94 51.29
N ASP A 54 -3.48 -4.10 51.19
CA ASP A 54 -3.56 -2.84 50.45
C ASP A 54 -3.41 -3.12 48.95
N ARG A 55 -4.06 -2.31 48.11
CA ARG A 55 -4.01 -2.45 46.64
C ARG A 55 -2.60 -2.59 46.07
N ARG A 56 -1.62 -1.87 46.65
CA ARG A 56 -0.20 -1.92 46.25
C ARG A 56 0.47 -3.27 46.58
N GLY A 57 0.24 -3.80 47.78
CA GLY A 57 0.80 -5.11 48.16
C GLY A 57 0.24 -6.27 47.33
N ILE A 58 -1.04 -6.19 46.93
CA ILE A 58 -1.65 -7.14 46.01
C ILE A 58 -0.98 -7.08 44.62
N GLU A 59 -0.71 -5.86 44.12
CA GLU A 59 -0.03 -5.65 42.84
C GLU A 59 1.39 -6.24 42.86
N ASP A 60 2.19 -5.98 43.90
CA ASP A 60 3.56 -6.51 44.05
C ASP A 60 3.61 -8.05 44.04
N ILE A 61 2.65 -8.71 44.70
CA ILE A 61 2.59 -10.17 44.77
C ILE A 61 2.16 -10.77 43.43
N ILE A 62 1.21 -10.15 42.74
CA ILE A 62 0.79 -10.59 41.41
C ILE A 62 1.94 -10.43 40.41
N VAL A 63 2.69 -9.33 40.50
CA VAL A 63 3.87 -9.10 39.65
C VAL A 63 4.95 -10.13 39.95
N SER A 64 5.27 -10.41 41.22
CA SER A 64 6.26 -11.43 41.59
C SER A 64 5.89 -12.84 41.10
N LYS A 65 4.60 -13.21 41.19
CA LYS A 65 4.08 -14.48 40.67
C LYS A 65 4.18 -14.56 39.14
N ARG A 66 3.80 -13.50 38.43
CA ARG A 66 3.90 -13.43 36.97
C ARG A 66 5.36 -13.45 36.51
N ARG A 67 6.25 -12.74 37.21
CA ARG A 67 7.69 -12.73 36.95
C ARG A 67 8.25 -14.15 37.01
N PHE A 68 7.87 -14.92 38.02
CA PHE A 68 8.29 -16.30 38.16
C PHE A 68 7.74 -17.21 37.05
N GLN A 69 6.44 -17.11 36.75
CA GLN A 69 5.81 -17.88 35.67
C GLN A 69 6.51 -17.64 34.33
N TYR A 70 6.73 -16.38 33.97
CA TYR A 70 7.43 -16.03 32.74
C TYR A 70 8.91 -16.47 32.77
N GLU A 71 9.59 -16.42 33.91
CA GLU A 71 10.96 -16.92 34.03
C GLU A 71 11.05 -18.44 33.84
N GLU A 72 10.08 -19.20 34.34
CA GLU A 72 9.99 -20.65 34.09
C GLU A 72 9.64 -20.95 32.64
N GLU A 73 8.68 -20.23 32.05
CA GLU A 73 8.31 -20.37 30.63
C GLU A 73 9.49 -20.10 29.70
N VAL A 74 10.28 -19.08 30.03
CA VAL A 74 11.50 -18.71 29.31
C VAL A 74 12.60 -19.77 29.48
N LYS A 75 12.77 -20.35 30.68
CA LYS A 75 13.73 -21.45 30.90
C LYS A 75 13.31 -22.73 30.19
N ALA A 76 12.02 -23.02 30.16
CA ALA A 76 11.46 -24.20 29.49
C ALA A 76 11.54 -24.08 27.97
N ASN A 77 11.23 -22.89 27.42
CA ASN A 77 11.25 -22.62 25.99
C ASN A 77 12.03 -21.32 25.66
N PRO A 78 13.38 -21.36 25.63
CA PRO A 78 14.20 -20.18 25.38
C PRO A 78 13.97 -19.50 24.02
N HIS A 79 13.44 -20.23 23.04
CA HIS A 79 13.15 -19.72 21.70
C HIS A 79 11.74 -19.12 21.54
N ASN A 80 10.91 -19.12 22.58
CA ASN A 80 9.61 -18.48 22.54
C ASN A 80 9.72 -16.97 22.81
N TYR A 81 9.89 -16.19 21.75
CA TYR A 81 10.01 -14.73 21.86
C TYR A 81 8.77 -14.02 22.42
N ASP A 82 7.58 -14.63 22.36
CA ASP A 82 6.36 -14.06 22.94
C ASP A 82 6.41 -14.04 24.47
N ALA A 83 6.88 -15.14 25.08
CA ALA A 83 7.12 -15.20 26.53
C ALA A 83 8.17 -14.18 26.97
N TRP A 84 9.22 -13.96 26.16
CA TRP A 84 10.21 -12.91 26.42
C TRP A 84 9.61 -11.50 26.34
N PHE A 85 8.71 -11.21 25.40
CA PHE A 85 8.05 -9.90 25.32
C PHE A 85 7.16 -9.63 26.54
N ASP A 86 6.39 -10.62 26.98
CA ASP A 86 5.52 -10.47 28.15
C ASP A 86 6.35 -10.35 29.44
N TYR A 87 7.46 -11.10 29.54
CA TYR A 87 8.41 -10.98 30.63
C TYR A 87 9.05 -9.60 30.69
N LEU A 88 9.53 -9.08 29.56
CA LEU A 88 10.16 -7.78 29.47
C LEU A 88 9.21 -6.65 29.82
N ARG A 89 7.96 -6.68 29.31
CA ARG A 89 6.97 -5.66 29.66
C ARG A 89 6.68 -5.60 31.16
N LEU A 90 6.67 -6.75 31.82
CA LEU A 90 6.51 -6.83 33.28
C LEU A 90 7.72 -6.22 34.00
N VAL A 91 8.93 -6.58 33.57
CA VAL A 91 10.19 -6.13 34.19
C VAL A 91 10.42 -4.63 33.94
N GLU A 92 10.06 -4.10 32.77
CA GLU A 92 10.08 -2.65 32.47
C GLU A 92 9.17 -1.85 33.41
N SER A 93 8.03 -2.42 33.83
CA SER A 93 7.08 -1.71 34.69
C SER A 93 7.45 -1.69 36.17
N ASP A 94 8.30 -2.61 36.63
CA ASP A 94 8.49 -2.92 38.05
C ASP A 94 9.95 -2.84 38.51
N ALA A 95 10.92 -3.06 37.61
CA ALA A 95 12.28 -3.40 38.00
C ALA A 95 13.30 -2.28 37.73
N GLU A 96 14.40 -2.31 38.49
CA GLU A 96 15.54 -1.40 38.32
C GLU A 96 16.23 -1.62 36.97
N ALA A 97 16.77 -0.54 36.40
CA ALA A 97 17.33 -0.53 35.05
C ALA A 97 18.38 -1.63 34.79
N ASP A 98 19.17 -1.98 35.80
CA ASP A 98 20.20 -3.03 35.68
C ASP A 98 19.59 -4.43 35.57
N THR A 99 18.47 -4.70 36.26
CA THR A 99 17.76 -5.98 36.13
C THR A 99 17.06 -6.10 34.78
N VAL A 100 16.51 -4.99 34.26
CA VAL A 100 15.91 -4.95 32.92
C VAL A 100 16.97 -5.26 31.86
N ARG A 101 18.17 -4.68 31.99
CA ARG A 101 19.33 -4.95 31.12
C ARG A 101 19.75 -6.41 31.12
N GLU A 102 19.91 -7.01 32.30
CA GLU A 102 20.26 -8.43 32.39
C GLU A 102 19.24 -9.33 31.70
N VAL A 103 17.95 -9.01 31.82
CA VAL A 103 16.89 -9.75 31.14
C VAL A 103 16.96 -9.57 29.63
N TYR A 104 17.24 -8.36 29.14
CA TYR A 104 17.46 -8.08 27.72
C TYR A 104 18.68 -8.83 27.16
N GLU A 105 19.81 -8.81 27.87
CA GLU A 105 21.03 -9.54 27.47
C GLU A 105 20.79 -11.06 27.39
N ARG A 106 20.06 -11.61 28.38
CA ARG A 106 19.64 -13.03 28.37
C ARG A 106 18.71 -13.35 27.21
N ALA A 107 17.77 -12.46 26.89
CA ALA A 107 16.86 -12.64 25.77
C ALA A 107 17.61 -12.61 24.43
N ILE A 108 18.60 -11.72 24.31
CA ILE A 108 19.43 -11.54 23.11
C ILE A 108 20.37 -12.73 22.87
N ALA A 109 20.90 -13.35 23.92
CA ALA A 109 21.77 -14.53 23.82
C ALA A 109 21.08 -15.71 23.10
N ASN A 110 19.75 -15.77 23.14
CA ASN A 110 18.96 -16.80 22.47
C ASN A 110 18.73 -16.46 20.99
N VAL A 111 19.78 -16.58 20.18
CA VAL A 111 19.73 -16.34 18.74
C VAL A 111 18.84 -17.38 18.04
N PRO A 112 17.93 -16.98 17.12
CA PRO A 112 17.14 -17.92 16.35
C PRO A 112 18.04 -18.88 15.55
N PRO A 113 17.88 -20.22 15.69
CA PRO A 113 18.72 -21.18 14.97
C PRO A 113 18.44 -21.21 13.46
N ILE A 114 17.22 -20.86 13.05
CA ILE A 114 16.79 -20.86 11.65
C ILE A 114 16.95 -19.45 11.08
N GLN A 115 17.67 -19.33 9.96
CA GLN A 115 17.95 -18.05 9.27
C GLN A 115 16.81 -17.61 8.33
N GLU A 116 15.56 -17.84 8.75
CA GLU A 116 14.38 -17.40 8.03
C GLU A 116 13.82 -16.09 8.56
N LYS A 117 13.41 -15.22 7.64
CA LYS A 117 12.89 -13.88 7.95
C LYS A 117 11.73 -13.90 8.96
N ARG A 118 10.91 -14.96 9.02
CA ARG A 118 9.73 -15.03 9.93
C ARG A 118 10.16 -15.10 11.40
N HIS A 119 11.10 -15.96 11.73
CA HIS A 119 11.59 -16.14 13.10
C HIS A 119 12.48 -14.98 13.54
N TRP A 120 13.25 -14.41 12.61
CA TRP A 120 14.07 -13.23 12.88
C TRP A 120 13.27 -11.94 13.09
N LYS A 121 12.03 -11.84 12.59
CA LYS A 121 11.19 -10.64 12.84
C LYS A 121 11.01 -10.39 14.33
N ARG A 122 10.58 -11.39 15.10
CA ARG A 122 10.34 -11.24 16.54
C ARG A 122 11.63 -10.93 17.29
N TYR A 123 12.71 -11.62 16.95
CA TYR A 123 14.03 -11.34 17.51
C TYR A 123 14.54 -9.92 17.20
N ILE A 124 14.29 -9.39 16.00
CA ILE A 124 14.66 -8.00 15.67
C ILE A 124 13.79 -7.00 16.44
N TYR A 125 12.51 -7.32 16.67
CA TYR A 125 11.66 -6.49 17.53
C TYR A 125 12.13 -6.47 18.99
N LEU A 126 12.68 -7.57 19.50
CA LEU A 126 13.33 -7.60 20.80
C LEU A 126 14.50 -6.60 20.88
N TRP A 127 15.37 -6.58 19.87
CA TRP A 127 16.45 -5.60 19.76
C TRP A 127 15.95 -4.16 19.64
N ILE A 128 14.84 -3.94 18.91
CA ILE A 128 14.23 -2.61 18.80
C ILE A 128 13.68 -2.17 20.16
N ASN A 129 13.00 -3.05 20.89
CA ASN A 129 12.49 -2.73 22.22
C ASN A 129 13.63 -2.43 23.19
N TYR A 130 14.73 -3.21 23.14
CA TYR A 130 15.90 -2.95 23.97
C TYR A 130 16.51 -1.56 23.69
N ALA A 131 16.66 -1.21 22.41
CA ALA A 131 17.18 0.09 22.02
C ALA A 131 16.22 1.24 22.39
N LEU A 132 14.90 1.03 22.30
CA LEU A 132 13.90 2.01 22.71
C LEU A 132 13.89 2.21 24.23
N TYR A 133 14.05 1.12 25.00
CA TYR A 133 14.16 1.15 26.45
C TYR A 133 15.39 1.95 26.89
N GLU A 134 16.57 1.63 26.33
CA GLU A 134 17.81 2.35 26.66
C GLU A 134 17.74 3.83 26.25
N GLU A 135 17.06 4.16 25.15
CA GLU A 135 16.90 5.54 24.68
C GLU A 135 15.89 6.35 25.51
N LEU A 136 14.72 5.79 25.83
CA LEU A 136 13.62 6.52 26.45
C LEU A 136 13.68 6.49 27.99
N GLU A 137 14.00 5.34 28.56
CA GLU A 137 13.95 5.11 30.00
C GLU A 137 15.32 5.29 30.64
N ALA A 138 16.34 4.59 30.13
CA ALA A 138 17.69 4.66 30.70
C ALA A 138 18.45 5.93 30.28
N LYS A 139 18.06 6.55 29.16
CA LYS A 139 18.68 7.76 28.57
C LYS A 139 20.20 7.64 28.39
N ASP A 140 20.70 6.43 28.11
CA ASP A 140 22.12 6.20 27.85
C ASP A 140 22.37 6.11 26.33
N PRO A 141 22.88 7.18 25.70
CA PRO A 141 23.08 7.22 24.26
C PRO A 141 24.27 6.36 23.79
N GLU A 142 25.25 6.09 24.65
CA GLU A 142 26.44 5.33 24.26
C GLU A 142 26.12 3.84 24.20
N ARG A 143 25.43 3.32 25.22
CA ARG A 143 24.94 1.94 25.20
C ARG A 143 23.94 1.71 24.09
N THR A 144 22.99 2.62 23.88
CA THR A 144 22.03 2.51 22.78
C THR A 144 22.73 2.33 21.43
N ARG A 145 23.84 3.06 21.20
CA ARG A 145 24.66 2.89 19.99
C ARG A 145 25.31 1.50 19.90
N GLN A 146 25.85 0.99 21.01
CA GLN A 146 26.43 -0.36 21.06
C GLN A 146 25.37 -1.43 20.78
N VAL A 147 24.16 -1.28 21.33
CA VAL A 147 23.01 -2.16 21.09
C VAL A 147 22.65 -2.18 19.61
N TYR A 148 22.52 -1.01 18.98
CA TYR A 148 22.29 -0.93 17.54
C TYR A 148 23.44 -1.57 16.73
N GLN A 149 24.70 -1.32 17.06
CA GLN A 149 25.84 -1.91 16.36
C GLN A 149 25.88 -3.43 16.48
N ALA A 150 25.73 -3.97 17.69
CA ALA A 150 25.68 -5.41 17.95
C ALA A 150 24.52 -6.09 17.19
N SER A 151 23.34 -5.48 17.19
CA SER A 151 22.19 -5.99 16.43
C SER A 151 22.48 -6.04 14.92
N LEU A 152 23.21 -5.04 14.39
CA LEU A 152 23.55 -4.95 12.98
C LEU A 152 24.68 -5.90 12.58
N GLU A 153 25.56 -6.28 13.50
CA GLU A 153 26.56 -7.33 13.24
C GLU A 153 25.94 -8.73 13.25
N LEU A 154 25.01 -8.97 14.16
CA LEU A 154 24.39 -10.27 14.35
C LEU A 154 23.39 -10.63 13.24
N ILE A 155 22.70 -9.64 12.66
CA ILE A 155 21.74 -9.89 11.57
C ILE A 155 22.48 -10.35 10.29
N PRO A 156 22.15 -11.53 9.72
CA PRO A 156 22.71 -11.99 8.46
C PRO A 156 22.17 -11.19 7.27
N HIS A 157 22.75 -10.01 7.03
CA HIS A 157 22.35 -9.08 5.96
C HIS A 157 22.46 -9.69 4.55
N LYS A 158 23.27 -10.74 4.36
CA LYS A 158 23.41 -11.45 3.07
C LYS A 158 22.19 -12.31 2.71
N LYS A 159 21.40 -12.77 3.69
CA LYS A 159 20.26 -13.69 3.46
C LYS A 159 18.92 -12.99 3.53
N PHE A 160 18.74 -12.08 4.47
CA PHE A 160 17.55 -11.24 4.52
C PHE A 160 17.92 -9.89 5.15
N THR A 161 17.18 -8.85 4.77
CA THR A 161 17.49 -7.49 5.20
C THR A 161 16.28 -6.89 5.89
N PHE A 162 16.52 -6.24 7.03
CA PHE A 162 15.51 -5.57 7.83
C PHE A 162 15.70 -4.05 7.77
N ALA A 163 15.10 -3.43 6.77
CA ALA A 163 15.26 -2.00 6.51
C ALA A 163 14.88 -1.12 7.70
N LYS A 164 13.88 -1.53 8.49
CA LYS A 164 13.40 -0.77 9.65
C LYS A 164 14.47 -0.59 10.74
N MET A 165 15.40 -1.54 10.92
CA MET A 165 16.44 -1.42 11.94
C MET A 165 17.47 -0.34 11.56
N TRP A 166 17.90 -0.33 10.31
CA TRP A 166 18.80 0.70 9.78
C TRP A 166 18.18 2.11 9.83
N LEU A 167 16.89 2.23 9.52
CA LEU A 167 16.17 3.51 9.61
C LEU A 167 16.05 3.98 11.06
N LEU A 168 15.73 3.09 12.00
CA LEU A 168 15.68 3.43 13.43
C LEU A 168 17.05 3.85 13.96
N TYR A 169 18.12 3.13 13.59
CA TYR A 169 19.48 3.51 13.98
C TYR A 169 19.88 4.89 13.43
N ALA A 170 19.51 5.19 12.18
CA ALA A 170 19.75 6.52 11.61
C ALA A 170 18.95 7.61 12.35
N GLN A 171 17.66 7.37 12.63
CA GLN A 171 16.82 8.27 13.41
C GLN A 171 17.36 8.52 14.82
N PHE A 172 17.88 7.49 15.47
CA PHE A 172 18.58 7.60 16.75
C PHE A 172 19.81 8.53 16.66
N GLU A 173 20.71 8.30 15.70
CA GLU A 173 21.90 9.15 15.56
C GLU A 173 21.55 10.60 15.20
N ILE A 174 20.43 10.84 14.50
CA ILE A 174 19.91 12.20 14.23
C ILE A 174 19.43 12.87 15.52
N ARG A 175 18.72 12.15 16.39
CA ARG A 175 18.32 12.67 17.71
C ARG A 175 19.53 13.01 18.57
N GLN A 176 20.60 12.24 18.47
CA GLN A 176 21.90 12.51 19.10
C GLN A 176 22.76 13.56 18.36
N LYS A 177 22.23 14.19 17.30
CA LYS A 177 22.89 15.21 16.46
C LYS A 177 24.15 14.72 15.73
N ASN A 178 24.35 13.41 15.62
CA ASN A 178 25.50 12.80 14.95
C ASN A 178 25.21 12.47 13.49
N LEU A 179 25.07 13.51 12.67
CA LEU A 179 24.80 13.39 11.22
C LEU A 179 25.83 12.52 10.47
N PRO A 180 27.15 12.60 10.73
CA PRO A 180 28.13 11.77 10.02
C PRO A 180 27.93 10.27 10.25
N PHE A 181 27.60 9.87 11.48
CA PHE A 181 27.34 8.48 11.83
C PHE A 181 26.03 7.98 11.22
N ALA A 182 24.96 8.78 11.26
CA ALA A 182 23.70 8.47 10.60
C ALA A 182 23.91 8.22 9.08
N ARG A 183 24.67 9.09 8.41
CA ARG A 183 25.02 8.96 6.99
C ARG A 183 25.85 7.71 6.72
N ARG A 184 26.85 7.42 7.55
CA ARG A 184 27.69 6.21 7.42
C ARG A 184 26.87 4.94 7.61
N ALA A 185 25.94 4.93 8.57
CA ALA A 185 25.04 3.82 8.81
C ALA A 185 24.14 3.55 7.60
N LEU A 186 23.49 4.59 7.07
CA LEU A 186 22.63 4.46 5.89
C LEU A 186 23.42 4.10 4.62
N GLY A 187 24.61 4.68 4.42
CA GLY A 187 25.50 4.31 3.33
C GLY A 187 25.97 2.84 3.40
N THR A 188 26.32 2.37 4.59
CA THR A 188 26.66 0.95 4.83
C THR A 188 25.46 0.05 4.57
N SER A 189 24.27 0.48 4.96
CA SER A 189 23.03 -0.27 4.71
C SER A 189 22.75 -0.43 3.22
N ILE A 190 22.97 0.60 2.41
CA ILE A 190 22.78 0.56 0.95
C ILE A 190 23.85 -0.33 0.30
N GLY A 191 25.10 -0.21 0.71
CA GLY A 191 26.20 -1.02 0.17
C GLY A 191 26.06 -2.52 0.48
N LYS A 192 25.58 -2.87 1.68
CA LYS A 192 25.30 -4.27 2.04
C LYS A 192 23.99 -4.77 1.41
N CYS A 193 22.97 -3.92 1.36
CA CYS A 193 21.57 -4.31 1.15
C CYS A 193 20.76 -3.21 0.44
N PRO A 194 20.88 -3.07 -0.88
CA PRO A 194 20.10 -2.07 -1.60
C PRO A 194 18.61 -2.46 -1.63
N LYS A 195 17.77 -1.66 -0.95
CA LYS A 195 16.30 -1.80 -0.97
C LYS A 195 15.64 -0.44 -1.15
N ASN A 196 14.55 -0.41 -1.91
CA ASN A 196 13.77 0.80 -2.18
C ASN A 196 13.38 1.57 -0.92
N LYS A 197 13.06 0.88 0.20
CA LYS A 197 12.71 1.53 1.47
C LYS A 197 13.89 2.24 2.14
N LEU A 198 15.11 1.71 2.01
CA LEU A 198 16.31 2.32 2.57
C LEU A 198 16.71 3.57 1.80
N PHE A 199 16.64 3.51 0.46
CA PHE A 199 16.84 4.69 -0.38
C PHE A 199 15.81 5.77 -0.06
N LYS A 200 14.50 5.43 0.01
CA LYS A 200 13.44 6.39 0.37
C LYS A 200 13.71 7.06 1.72
N GLY A 201 13.99 6.27 2.77
CA GLY A 201 14.28 6.84 4.09
C GLY A 201 15.56 7.66 4.16
N TYR A 202 16.59 7.32 3.37
CA TYR A 202 17.82 8.13 3.32
C TYR A 202 17.61 9.44 2.54
N ILE A 203 16.84 9.39 1.45
CA ILE A 203 16.49 10.60 0.70
C ILE A 203 15.61 11.52 1.54
N GLU A 204 14.60 10.99 2.23
CA GLU A 204 13.75 11.77 3.14
C GLU A 204 14.60 12.46 4.23
N LEU A 205 15.62 11.77 4.75
CA LEU A 205 16.56 12.35 5.69
C LEU A 205 17.36 13.51 5.08
N GLU A 206 18.01 13.31 3.94
CA GLU A 206 18.84 14.36 3.32
C GLU A 206 17.97 15.54 2.83
N LEU A 207 16.71 15.28 2.47
CA LEU A 207 15.72 16.30 2.14
C LEU A 207 15.38 17.16 3.36
N GLN A 208 15.20 16.56 4.54
CA GLN A 208 15.01 17.31 5.79
C GLN A 208 16.23 18.16 6.15
N LEU A 209 17.43 17.68 5.83
CA LEU A 209 18.68 18.42 6.02
C LEU A 209 18.94 19.48 4.92
N ARG A 210 18.10 19.55 3.88
CA ARG A 210 18.21 20.44 2.71
C ARG A 210 19.52 20.27 1.92
N GLU A 211 20.07 19.06 1.93
CA GLU A 211 21.33 18.72 1.25
C GLU A 211 21.04 18.12 -0.14
N PHE A 212 20.57 18.98 -1.05
CA PHE A 212 20.03 18.56 -2.34
C PHE A 212 21.06 17.90 -3.26
N ASP A 213 22.33 18.31 -3.21
CA ASP A 213 23.40 17.67 -3.99
C ASP A 213 23.66 16.22 -3.57
N ARG A 214 23.44 15.91 -2.29
CA ARG A 214 23.51 14.53 -1.80
C ARG A 214 22.28 13.75 -2.20
N CYS A 215 21.09 14.36 -2.14
CA CYS A 215 19.87 13.75 -2.65
C CYS A 215 20.03 13.34 -4.12
N ARG A 216 20.63 14.19 -4.96
CA ARG A 216 20.95 13.89 -6.37
C ARG A 216 21.82 12.65 -6.51
N LYS A 217 22.97 12.62 -5.82
CA LYS A 217 23.87 11.45 -5.83
C LYS A 217 23.20 10.18 -5.32
N LEU A 218 22.27 10.29 -4.38
CA LEU A 218 21.51 9.15 -3.87
C LEU A 218 20.49 8.64 -4.86
N TYR A 219 19.79 9.55 -5.56
CA TYR A 219 18.89 9.18 -6.64
C TYR A 219 19.65 8.56 -7.82
N GLU A 220 20.79 9.11 -8.23
CA GLU A 220 21.65 8.52 -9.26
C GLU A 220 22.03 7.07 -8.91
N LYS A 221 22.54 6.83 -7.69
CA LYS A 221 22.83 5.47 -7.21
C LYS A 221 21.60 4.58 -7.09
N PHE A 222 20.44 5.16 -6.79
CA PHE A 222 19.20 4.41 -6.69
C PHE A 222 18.73 3.94 -8.07
N LEU A 223 18.91 4.79 -9.08
CA LEU A 223 18.60 4.50 -10.48
C LEU A 223 19.61 3.51 -11.08
N GLU A 224 20.89 3.57 -10.72
CA GLU A 224 21.87 2.53 -11.08
C GLU A 224 21.47 1.15 -10.57
N PHE A 225 20.94 1.08 -9.33
CA PHE A 225 20.54 -0.18 -8.72
C PHE A 225 19.21 -0.74 -9.25
N GLY A 226 18.25 0.13 -9.56
CA GLY A 226 16.92 -0.28 -10.03
C GLY A 226 16.34 0.67 -11.07
N PRO A 227 16.82 0.61 -12.33
CA PRO A 227 16.27 1.41 -13.43
C PRO A 227 14.79 1.12 -13.71
N GLU A 228 14.32 -0.07 -13.32
CA GLU A 228 12.97 -0.58 -13.61
C GLU A 228 11.88 0.12 -12.78
N ASN A 229 12.23 0.70 -11.63
CA ASN A 229 11.26 1.26 -10.70
C ASN A 229 10.83 2.69 -11.10
N CYS A 230 9.67 2.79 -11.75
CA CYS A 230 9.08 4.08 -12.15
C CYS A 230 8.88 5.06 -10.99
N THR A 231 8.57 4.58 -9.78
CA THR A 231 8.34 5.48 -8.63
C THR A 231 9.60 6.23 -8.20
N SER A 232 10.77 5.68 -8.49
CA SER A 232 12.06 6.33 -8.21
C SER A 232 12.31 7.49 -9.16
N TRP A 233 12.04 7.29 -10.45
CA TRP A 233 12.17 8.31 -11.49
C TRP A 233 11.24 9.49 -11.24
N ILE A 234 9.97 9.22 -10.92
CA ILE A 234 8.97 10.25 -10.63
C ILE A 234 9.41 11.11 -9.44
N LYS A 235 9.80 10.47 -8.33
CA LYS A 235 10.25 11.20 -7.13
C LYS A 235 11.54 11.99 -7.35
N PHE A 236 12.41 11.53 -8.24
CA PHE A 236 13.62 12.27 -8.58
C PHE A 236 13.29 13.52 -9.39
N ALA A 237 12.39 13.39 -10.37
CA ALA A 237 11.92 14.53 -11.14
C ALA A 237 11.12 15.52 -10.28
N GLU A 238 10.21 15.05 -9.42
CA GLU A 238 9.48 15.89 -8.45
C GLU A 238 10.44 16.71 -7.56
N LEU A 239 11.54 16.11 -7.11
CA LEU A 239 12.55 16.82 -6.32
C LEU A 239 13.19 17.97 -7.11
N GLU A 240 13.58 17.74 -8.36
CA GLU A 240 14.19 18.79 -9.20
C GLU A 240 13.16 19.88 -9.58
N THR A 241 11.88 19.51 -9.74
CA THR A 241 10.78 20.48 -9.92
C THR A 241 10.64 21.39 -8.70
N ILE A 242 10.68 20.82 -7.48
CA ILE A 242 10.64 21.61 -6.22
C ILE A 242 11.85 22.56 -6.12
N LEU A 243 12.99 22.17 -6.69
CA LEU A 243 14.19 23.00 -6.75
C LEU A 243 14.15 24.07 -7.83
N GLY A 244 13.19 24.01 -8.76
CA GLY A 244 13.04 24.94 -9.88
C GLY A 244 13.87 24.58 -11.12
N ASP A 245 14.61 23.47 -11.09
CA ASP A 245 15.46 23.01 -12.20
C ASP A 245 14.62 22.22 -13.23
N THR A 246 13.74 22.92 -13.95
CA THR A 246 12.79 22.32 -14.90
C THR A 246 13.48 21.57 -16.05
N GLU A 247 14.60 22.07 -16.56
CA GLU A 247 15.38 21.40 -17.62
C GLU A 247 15.95 20.06 -17.16
N ARG A 248 16.39 19.99 -15.90
CA ARG A 248 16.93 18.76 -15.31
C ARG A 248 15.82 17.75 -15.05
N ALA A 249 14.68 18.19 -14.53
CA ALA A 249 13.49 17.35 -14.38
C ALA A 249 13.06 16.73 -15.73
N ARG A 250 13.05 17.52 -16.81
CA ARG A 250 12.78 17.03 -18.17
C ARG A 250 13.79 16.00 -18.65
N ALA A 251 15.08 16.27 -18.47
CA ALA A 251 16.13 15.34 -18.84
C ALA A 251 15.97 13.99 -18.11
N ILE A 252 15.57 14.02 -16.84
CA ILE A 252 15.29 12.82 -16.04
C ILE A 252 14.09 12.05 -16.61
N TYR A 253 12.99 12.73 -16.96
CA TYR A 253 11.83 12.09 -17.57
C TYR A 253 12.15 11.46 -18.94
N GLU A 254 12.92 12.14 -19.80
CA GLU A 254 13.34 11.58 -21.09
C GLU A 254 14.28 10.38 -20.93
N LEU A 255 15.21 10.44 -19.96
CA LEU A 255 16.05 9.31 -19.58
C LEU A 255 15.20 8.13 -19.11
N ALA A 256 14.19 8.38 -18.29
CA ALA A 256 13.28 7.34 -17.81
C ALA A 256 12.51 6.69 -18.97
N ILE A 257 11.99 7.46 -19.94
CA ILE A 257 11.23 6.97 -21.10
C ILE A 257 12.11 6.17 -22.09
N SER A 258 13.41 6.50 -22.14
CA SER A 258 14.40 5.77 -22.95
C SER A 258 14.70 4.37 -22.40
N GLN A 259 14.35 4.08 -21.14
CA GLN A 259 14.63 2.78 -20.54
C GLN A 259 13.76 1.66 -21.16
N PRO A 260 14.35 0.52 -21.58
CA PRO A 260 13.60 -0.57 -22.23
C PRO A 260 12.72 -1.40 -21.29
N ARG A 261 13.04 -1.43 -19.98
CA ARG A 261 12.29 -2.18 -18.95
C ARG A 261 11.83 -1.22 -17.87
N LEU A 262 10.54 -0.87 -17.92
CA LEU A 262 9.86 -0.07 -16.93
C LEU A 262 8.71 -0.92 -16.38
N ASP A 263 8.56 -0.98 -15.05
CA ASP A 263 7.49 -1.76 -14.39
C ASP A 263 6.10 -1.27 -14.82
N MET A 264 5.88 0.04 -14.72
CA MET A 264 4.60 0.69 -15.05
C MET A 264 4.86 1.96 -15.87
N PRO A 265 5.07 1.82 -17.20
CA PRO A 265 5.34 2.96 -18.06
C PRO A 265 4.23 4.02 -18.02
N GLU A 266 2.97 3.59 -17.93
CA GLU A 266 1.79 4.49 -17.95
C GLU A 266 1.82 5.55 -16.85
N VAL A 267 2.22 5.16 -15.64
CA VAL A 267 2.27 6.08 -14.48
C VAL A 267 3.35 7.14 -14.70
N LEU A 268 4.49 6.75 -15.27
CA LEU A 268 5.58 7.67 -15.60
C LEU A 268 5.15 8.67 -16.69
N TRP A 269 4.51 8.20 -17.76
CA TRP A 269 3.99 9.07 -18.80
C TRP A 269 2.96 10.06 -18.27
N LYS A 270 2.03 9.61 -17.44
CA LYS A 270 1.06 10.49 -16.79
C LYS A 270 1.76 11.56 -15.94
N SER A 271 2.71 11.18 -15.09
CA SER A 271 3.45 12.16 -14.27
C SER A 271 4.24 13.17 -15.10
N TYR A 272 4.77 12.75 -16.25
CA TYR A 272 5.50 13.66 -17.13
C TYR A 272 4.57 14.63 -17.85
N ILE A 273 3.40 14.16 -18.27
CA ILE A 273 2.33 15.02 -18.83
C ILE A 273 1.85 16.02 -17.78
N ASP A 274 1.53 15.56 -16.56
CA ASP A 274 1.08 16.41 -15.46
C ASP A 274 2.15 17.49 -15.14
N PHE A 275 3.43 17.11 -15.15
CA PHE A 275 4.54 18.05 -14.98
C PHE A 275 4.61 19.13 -16.09
N GLU A 276 4.51 18.77 -17.37
CA GLU A 276 4.56 19.78 -18.45
C GLU A 276 3.28 20.65 -18.47
N ILE A 277 2.14 20.13 -17.97
CA ILE A 277 0.92 20.92 -17.76
C ILE A 277 1.15 21.96 -16.66
N GLU A 278 1.78 21.59 -15.53
CA GLU A 278 2.13 22.53 -14.45
C GLU A 278 3.11 23.62 -14.90
N GLN A 279 3.98 23.31 -15.87
CA GLN A 279 4.91 24.29 -16.46
C GLN A 279 4.30 25.11 -17.62
N GLU A 280 3.01 24.94 -17.93
CA GLU A 280 2.27 25.64 -18.99
C GLU A 280 2.81 25.46 -20.43
N GLU A 281 3.65 24.45 -20.67
CA GLU A 281 4.33 24.20 -21.96
C GLU A 281 3.47 23.39 -22.94
N THR A 282 2.37 24.01 -23.39
CA THR A 282 1.33 23.32 -24.18
C THR A 282 1.81 22.59 -25.45
N GLU A 283 2.84 23.09 -26.14
CA GLU A 283 3.34 22.45 -27.37
C GLU A 283 4.12 21.17 -27.09
N ARG A 284 4.88 21.14 -25.99
CA ARG A 284 5.63 19.94 -25.59
C ARG A 284 4.69 18.87 -25.09
N THR A 285 3.68 19.24 -24.32
CA THR A 285 2.63 18.32 -23.87
C THR A 285 1.93 17.65 -25.05
N ARG A 286 1.62 18.39 -26.13
CA ARG A 286 1.06 17.82 -27.38
C ARG A 286 1.99 16.79 -28.01
N ASN A 287 3.28 17.12 -28.13
CA ASN A 287 4.27 16.20 -28.69
C ASN A 287 4.42 14.95 -27.81
N LEU A 288 4.28 15.10 -26.50
CA LEU A 288 4.33 14.00 -25.55
C LEU A 288 3.12 13.06 -25.70
N TYR A 289 1.91 13.60 -25.80
CA TYR A 289 0.70 12.83 -26.11
C TYR A 289 0.83 12.09 -27.45
N ARG A 290 1.36 12.74 -28.49
CA ARG A 290 1.60 12.09 -29.80
C ARG A 290 2.61 10.93 -29.69
N ARG A 291 3.70 11.09 -28.95
CA ARG A 291 4.68 10.02 -28.70
C ARG A 291 4.06 8.86 -27.89
N LEU A 292 3.22 9.18 -26.90
CA LEU A 292 2.51 8.17 -26.12
C LEU A 292 1.54 7.38 -27.00
N LEU A 293 0.76 8.07 -27.84
CA LEU A 293 -0.19 7.44 -28.77
C LEU A 293 0.49 6.54 -29.83
N GLN A 294 1.72 6.85 -30.22
CA GLN A 294 2.53 5.96 -31.09
C GLN A 294 2.94 4.66 -30.38
N ARG A 295 3.14 4.69 -29.06
CA ARG A 295 3.52 3.51 -28.27
C ARG A 295 2.31 2.71 -27.78
N THR A 296 1.25 3.40 -27.38
CA THR A 296 0.04 2.81 -26.77
C THR A 296 -1.20 3.43 -27.39
N GLN A 297 -2.11 2.60 -27.92
CA GLN A 297 -3.35 3.06 -28.55
C GLN A 297 -4.55 2.99 -27.59
N HIS A 298 -4.34 3.21 -26.29
CA HIS A 298 -5.41 3.11 -25.30
C HIS A 298 -6.34 4.33 -25.32
N VAL A 299 -7.64 4.09 -25.17
CA VAL A 299 -8.69 5.12 -25.19
C VAL A 299 -8.52 6.17 -24.11
N LYS A 300 -8.07 5.76 -22.92
CA LYS A 300 -7.85 6.70 -21.80
C LYS A 300 -6.85 7.80 -22.16
N VAL A 301 -5.84 7.50 -22.99
CA VAL A 301 -4.86 8.47 -23.46
C VAL A 301 -5.52 9.48 -24.39
N TRP A 302 -6.32 9.02 -25.35
CA TRP A 302 -7.08 9.89 -26.26
C TRP A 302 -8.03 10.83 -25.51
N ILE A 303 -8.77 10.30 -24.53
CA ILE A 303 -9.68 11.12 -23.70
C ILE A 303 -8.88 12.15 -22.89
N SER A 304 -7.77 11.76 -22.28
CA SER A 304 -6.93 12.70 -21.53
C SER A 304 -6.31 13.79 -22.43
N PHE A 305 -5.96 13.44 -23.68
CA PHE A 305 -5.42 14.40 -24.63
C PHE A 305 -6.48 15.43 -25.06
N ALA A 306 -7.71 14.98 -25.30
CA ALA A 306 -8.84 15.85 -25.58
C ALA A 306 -9.16 16.77 -24.39
N GLN A 307 -9.20 16.24 -23.16
CA GLN A 307 -9.39 17.03 -21.94
C GLN A 307 -8.29 18.08 -21.72
N PHE A 308 -7.05 17.73 -22.04
CA PHE A 308 -5.92 18.67 -21.97
C PHE A 308 -6.02 19.82 -22.98
N GLU A 309 -6.44 19.58 -24.22
CA GLU A 309 -6.67 20.68 -25.17
C GLU A 309 -7.79 21.61 -24.70
N LEU A 310 -8.83 21.05 -24.05
CA LEU A 310 -9.90 21.84 -23.47
C LEU A 310 -9.43 22.72 -22.32
N SER A 311 -8.61 22.18 -21.41
CA SER A 311 -8.06 22.95 -20.29
C SER A 311 -7.03 23.99 -20.73
N SER A 312 -6.34 23.77 -21.86
CA SER A 312 -5.33 24.69 -22.38
C SER A 312 -5.88 26.05 -22.82
N GLY A 313 -7.20 26.19 -23.02
CA GLY A 313 -7.89 27.49 -23.15
C GLY A 313 -7.51 28.40 -24.33
N LYS A 314 -6.58 27.99 -25.20
CA LYS A 314 -6.11 28.79 -26.35
C LYS A 314 -7.16 28.88 -27.45
N GLU A 315 -7.18 29.98 -28.19
CA GLU A 315 -8.05 30.15 -29.36
C GLU A 315 -7.89 28.96 -30.34
N GLY A 316 -9.01 28.32 -30.68
CA GLY A 316 -9.05 27.12 -31.51
C GLY A 316 -8.86 25.78 -30.78
N SER A 317 -8.83 25.77 -29.43
CA SER A 317 -8.79 24.53 -28.63
C SER A 317 -9.96 23.58 -28.94
N LEU A 318 -11.17 24.11 -29.11
CA LEU A 318 -12.37 23.32 -29.43
C LEU A 318 -12.24 22.61 -30.78
N ALA A 319 -11.73 23.29 -31.81
CA ALA A 319 -11.52 22.70 -33.13
C ALA A 319 -10.46 21.59 -33.08
N LYS A 320 -9.38 21.80 -32.30
CA LYS A 320 -8.33 20.79 -32.10
C LYS A 320 -8.83 19.59 -31.31
N CYS A 321 -9.64 19.82 -30.27
CA CYS A 321 -10.27 18.75 -29.49
C CYS A 321 -11.17 17.87 -30.38
N ARG A 322 -11.97 18.48 -31.26
CA ARG A 322 -12.76 17.75 -32.27
C ARG A 322 -11.88 16.94 -33.22
N GLN A 323 -10.79 17.51 -33.71
CA GLN A 323 -9.84 16.79 -34.57
C GLN A 323 -9.24 15.58 -33.84
N ILE A 324 -8.90 15.71 -32.55
CA ILE A 324 -8.39 14.61 -31.73
C ILE A 324 -9.43 13.50 -31.59
N TYR A 325 -10.70 13.82 -31.31
CA TYR A 325 -11.76 12.81 -31.25
C TYR A 325 -12.00 12.13 -32.61
N GLU A 326 -11.94 12.87 -33.71
CA GLU A 326 -12.05 12.32 -35.06
C GLU A 326 -10.87 11.39 -35.41
N GLU A 327 -9.64 11.76 -35.06
CA GLU A 327 -8.44 10.93 -35.21
C GLU A 327 -8.49 9.68 -34.32
N ALA A 328 -8.93 9.83 -33.08
CA ALA A 328 -9.14 8.73 -32.15
C ALA A 328 -10.16 7.73 -32.68
N ASN A 329 -11.31 8.17 -33.20
CA ASN A 329 -12.32 7.27 -33.76
C ASN A 329 -11.80 6.53 -35.00
N LYS A 330 -10.98 7.18 -35.85
CA LYS A 330 -10.35 6.54 -37.01
C LYS A 330 -9.33 5.47 -36.62
N THR A 331 -8.50 5.73 -35.61
CA THR A 331 -7.47 4.79 -35.15
C THR A 331 -8.10 3.60 -34.41
N MET A 332 -9.07 3.87 -33.54
CA MET A 332 -9.80 2.85 -32.78
C MET A 332 -10.72 1.97 -33.64
N ARG A 333 -10.98 2.34 -34.91
CA ARG A 333 -11.70 1.49 -35.86
C ARG A 333 -11.00 0.14 -36.09
N ASN A 334 -9.68 0.15 -36.04
CA ASN A 334 -8.87 -1.04 -36.26
C ASN A 334 -8.64 -1.86 -34.97
N CYS A 335 -9.07 -1.35 -33.82
CA CYS A 335 -8.94 -2.04 -32.54
C CYS A 335 -10.10 -3.02 -32.34
N GLU A 336 -9.80 -4.22 -31.87
CA GLU A 336 -10.80 -5.28 -31.66
C GLU A 336 -11.75 -4.97 -30.49
N GLU A 337 -11.33 -4.10 -29.57
CA GLU A 337 -12.08 -3.74 -28.36
C GLU A 337 -13.15 -2.67 -28.64
N LYS A 338 -14.37 -3.16 -28.84
CA LYS A 338 -15.54 -2.32 -29.11
C LYS A 338 -16.00 -1.48 -27.92
N GLU A 339 -15.77 -1.96 -26.70
CA GLU A 339 -16.13 -1.25 -25.46
C GLU A 339 -15.27 0.01 -25.27
N GLU A 340 -13.98 -0.10 -25.59
CA GLU A 340 -13.05 1.02 -25.63
C GLU A 340 -13.53 2.10 -26.60
N ARG A 341 -13.89 1.72 -27.84
CA ARG A 341 -14.43 2.66 -28.82
C ARG A 341 -15.75 3.30 -28.36
N LEU A 342 -16.61 2.57 -27.65
CA LEU A 342 -17.83 3.14 -27.06
C LEU A 342 -17.49 4.21 -26.02
N MET A 343 -16.56 3.93 -25.09
CA MET A 343 -16.14 4.91 -24.07
C MET A 343 -15.63 6.21 -24.70
N LEU A 344 -14.88 6.11 -25.81
CA LEU A 344 -14.44 7.27 -26.57
C LEU A 344 -15.63 8.07 -27.13
N LEU A 345 -16.59 7.40 -27.78
CA LEU A 345 -17.75 8.08 -28.36
C LEU A 345 -18.67 8.69 -27.29
N GLU A 346 -18.85 8.05 -26.13
CA GLU A 346 -19.57 8.62 -25.00
C GLU A 346 -18.87 9.89 -24.48
N SER A 347 -17.54 9.89 -24.41
CA SER A 347 -16.78 11.09 -24.03
C SER A 347 -16.88 12.21 -25.07
N TRP A 348 -16.86 11.88 -26.36
CA TRP A 348 -17.04 12.85 -27.45
C TRP A 348 -18.46 13.43 -27.43
N ARG A 349 -19.48 12.60 -27.19
CA ARG A 349 -20.87 13.06 -27.04
C ARG A 349 -21.01 14.05 -25.90
N ARG A 350 -20.47 13.73 -24.71
CA ARG A 350 -20.47 14.66 -23.57
C ARG A 350 -19.77 15.98 -23.90
N PHE A 351 -18.66 15.92 -24.63
CA PHE A 351 -17.96 17.13 -25.08
C PHE A 351 -18.83 17.98 -26.02
N GLU A 352 -19.46 17.39 -27.06
CA GLU A 352 -20.35 18.16 -27.93
C GLU A 352 -21.63 18.61 -27.20
N ASP A 353 -22.06 17.89 -26.17
CA ASP A 353 -23.19 18.29 -25.35
C ASP A 353 -22.95 19.63 -24.63
N GLU A 354 -21.73 19.82 -24.13
CA GLU A 354 -21.30 21.02 -23.41
C GLU A 354 -20.86 22.16 -24.33
N PHE A 355 -20.14 21.87 -25.42
CA PHE A 355 -19.46 22.88 -26.25
C PHE A 355 -19.89 22.88 -27.73
N GLY A 356 -20.73 21.95 -28.14
CA GLY A 356 -21.11 21.69 -29.53
C GLY A 356 -22.37 22.41 -30.00
N THR A 357 -22.52 22.48 -31.32
CA THR A 357 -23.75 22.93 -31.96
C THR A 357 -24.72 21.75 -32.16
N ALA A 358 -26.01 22.04 -32.41
CA ALA A 358 -27.01 20.98 -32.64
C ALA A 358 -26.62 20.04 -33.81
N SER A 359 -25.96 20.56 -34.84
CA SER A 359 -25.47 19.73 -35.96
C SER A 359 -24.30 18.83 -35.56
N ASP A 360 -23.40 19.31 -34.70
CA ASP A 360 -22.26 18.53 -34.23
C ASP A 360 -22.71 17.37 -33.32
N LYS A 361 -23.70 17.63 -32.45
CA LYS A 361 -24.34 16.60 -31.63
C LYS A 361 -25.00 15.52 -32.47
N GLU A 362 -25.80 15.91 -33.47
CA GLU A 362 -26.47 14.96 -34.36
C GLU A 362 -25.46 14.10 -35.15
N ARG A 363 -24.31 14.68 -35.50
CA ARG A 363 -23.22 13.95 -36.16
C ARG A 363 -22.62 12.88 -35.25
N VAL A 364 -22.37 13.18 -33.98
CA VAL A 364 -21.85 12.20 -33.01
C VAL A 364 -22.89 11.14 -32.67
N ASP A 365 -24.17 11.51 -32.53
CA ASP A 365 -25.26 10.57 -32.27
C ASP A 365 -25.41 9.53 -33.40
N LYS A 366 -25.17 9.93 -34.66
CA LYS A 366 -25.13 9.00 -35.81
C LYS A 366 -23.98 7.99 -35.77
N LEU A 367 -22.91 8.29 -35.03
CA LEU A 367 -21.76 7.40 -34.88
C LEU A 367 -21.91 6.41 -33.71
N MET A 368 -22.88 6.62 -32.82
CA MET A 368 -23.10 5.78 -31.65
C MET A 368 -23.49 4.34 -32.03
N PRO A 369 -22.92 3.32 -31.36
CA PRO A 369 -23.23 1.93 -31.66
C PRO A 369 -24.59 1.50 -31.12
N GLU A 370 -25.24 0.60 -31.84
CA GLU A 370 -26.41 -0.12 -31.32
C GLU A 370 -25.96 -1.27 -30.43
N ARG A 371 -26.54 -1.37 -29.23
CA ARG A 371 -26.30 -2.49 -28.30
C ARG A 371 -27.20 -3.67 -28.67
N VAL A 372 -26.59 -4.77 -29.11
CA VAL A 372 -27.30 -5.97 -29.57
C VAL A 372 -26.97 -7.15 -28.65
N LYS A 373 -27.98 -7.93 -28.27
CA LYS A 373 -27.80 -9.18 -27.52
C LYS A 373 -27.37 -10.29 -28.49
N LYS A 374 -26.21 -10.90 -28.26
CA LYS A 374 -25.74 -12.08 -29.00
C LYS A 374 -25.57 -13.26 -28.04
N ARG A 375 -25.65 -14.48 -28.59
CA ARG A 375 -25.49 -15.72 -27.84
C ARG A 375 -24.24 -16.42 -28.37
N ARG A 376 -23.24 -16.65 -27.52
CA ARG A 376 -22.06 -17.47 -27.86
C ARG A 376 -22.20 -18.85 -27.22
N LYS A 377 -21.73 -19.89 -27.91
CA LYS A 377 -21.60 -21.21 -27.28
C LYS A 377 -20.40 -21.19 -26.34
N VAL A 378 -20.60 -21.61 -25.11
CA VAL A 378 -19.50 -21.80 -24.14
C VAL A 378 -19.14 -23.28 -24.15
N GLN A 379 -17.86 -23.58 -24.31
CA GLN A 379 -17.33 -24.94 -24.17
C GLN A 379 -16.77 -25.10 -22.75
N ALA A 380 -17.07 -26.21 -22.10
CA ALA A 380 -16.43 -26.58 -20.83
C ALA A 380 -14.97 -26.97 -21.07
N ASP A 381 -14.15 -26.99 -20.01
CA ASP A 381 -12.72 -27.39 -20.06
C ASP A 381 -12.48 -28.80 -20.65
N ASP A 382 -13.52 -29.66 -20.69
CA ASP A 382 -13.51 -31.00 -21.30
C ASP A 382 -13.95 -31.02 -22.78
N GLY A 383 -14.18 -29.86 -23.41
CA GLY A 383 -14.61 -29.74 -24.80
C GLY A 383 -16.08 -30.10 -25.06
N SER A 384 -16.89 -30.34 -24.03
CA SER A 384 -18.33 -30.55 -24.14
C SER A 384 -19.09 -29.20 -24.20
N ASP A 385 -20.17 -29.15 -25.01
CA ASP A 385 -21.01 -27.96 -25.18
C ASP A 385 -21.69 -27.61 -23.83
N ALA A 386 -21.20 -26.58 -23.13
CA ALA A 386 -21.65 -26.16 -21.80
C ALA A 386 -22.84 -25.17 -21.83
N GLY A 387 -23.47 -24.99 -22.99
CA GLY A 387 -24.62 -24.13 -23.19
C GLY A 387 -24.32 -22.82 -23.93
N TRP A 388 -25.30 -21.92 -23.93
CA TRP A 388 -25.23 -20.61 -24.58
C TRP A 388 -25.10 -19.51 -23.54
N GLU A 389 -24.06 -18.68 -23.65
CA GLU A 389 -23.90 -17.46 -22.85
C GLU A 389 -24.39 -16.25 -23.65
N GLU A 390 -25.29 -15.48 -23.05
CA GLU A 390 -25.78 -14.22 -23.61
C GLU A 390 -24.80 -13.11 -23.26
N TYR A 391 -24.22 -12.47 -24.28
CA TYR A 391 -23.34 -11.32 -24.11
C TYR A 391 -23.84 -10.15 -24.96
N TYR A 392 -23.54 -8.92 -24.50
CA TYR A 392 -23.84 -7.72 -25.26
C TYR A 392 -22.71 -7.45 -26.25
N ASP A 393 -23.05 -7.26 -27.52
CA ASP A 393 -22.13 -6.84 -28.56
C ASP A 393 -22.56 -5.45 -29.07
N TYR A 394 -21.59 -4.61 -29.38
CA TYR A 394 -21.84 -3.27 -29.91
C TYR A 394 -21.63 -3.29 -31.42
N ILE A 395 -22.60 -2.75 -32.17
CA ILE A 395 -22.52 -2.66 -33.63
C ILE A 395 -22.47 -1.18 -34.01
N PHE A 396 -21.31 -0.74 -34.50
CA PHE A 396 -21.14 0.61 -35.00
C PHE A 396 -21.80 0.74 -36.39
N PRO A 397 -22.58 1.80 -36.66
CA PRO A 397 -23.29 1.98 -37.93
C PRO A 397 -22.39 1.92 -39.17
N GLU A 398 -21.14 2.39 -39.05
CA GLU A 398 -20.16 2.39 -40.15
C GLU A 398 -19.57 1.00 -40.45
N ASP A 399 -19.49 0.11 -39.45
CA ASP A 399 -19.01 -1.27 -39.64
C ASP A 399 -20.15 -2.19 -40.09
N ALA A 400 -21.40 -1.84 -39.78
CA ALA A 400 -22.59 -2.49 -40.33
C ALA A 400 -22.70 -2.32 -41.86
N ALA A 401 -22.18 -1.21 -42.42
CA ALA A 401 -22.14 -0.98 -43.87
C ALA A 401 -21.21 -1.95 -44.62
N ASN A 402 -20.20 -2.50 -43.93
CA ASN A 402 -19.23 -3.47 -44.47
C ASN A 402 -19.68 -4.93 -44.37
N GLN A 403 -20.79 -5.24 -43.69
CA GLN A 403 -21.34 -6.59 -43.63
C GLN A 403 -22.55 -6.74 -44.58
N PRO A 404 -22.47 -7.56 -45.65
CA PRO A 404 -23.55 -7.72 -46.62
C PRO A 404 -24.84 -8.28 -45.99
N ASN A 405 -24.72 -9.11 -44.94
CA ASN A 405 -25.85 -9.70 -44.23
C ASN A 405 -26.67 -8.65 -43.44
N LEU A 406 -26.02 -7.57 -42.98
CA LEU A 406 -26.68 -6.49 -42.24
C LEU A 406 -27.43 -5.53 -43.17
N LYS A 407 -26.97 -5.33 -44.42
CA LYS A 407 -27.76 -4.63 -45.44
C LYS A 407 -29.06 -5.35 -45.75
N LEU A 408 -29.02 -6.68 -45.85
CA LEU A 408 -30.22 -7.49 -46.05
C LEU A 408 -31.18 -7.37 -44.86
N LEU A 409 -30.66 -7.41 -43.63
CA LEU A 409 -31.45 -7.24 -42.40
C LEU A 409 -32.06 -5.83 -42.28
N ALA A 410 -31.29 -4.79 -42.63
CA ALA A 410 -31.76 -3.41 -42.63
C ALA A 410 -32.83 -3.18 -43.71
N MET A 411 -32.65 -3.72 -44.92
CA MET A 411 -33.68 -3.72 -45.97
C MET A 411 -34.92 -4.51 -45.56
N ALA A 412 -34.78 -5.65 -44.88
CA ALA A 412 -35.90 -6.42 -44.35
C ALA A 412 -36.66 -5.67 -43.25
N LYS A 413 -35.96 -4.92 -42.40
CA LYS A 413 -36.57 -4.08 -41.36
C LYS A 413 -37.31 -2.87 -41.97
N LEU A 414 -36.74 -2.26 -43.01
CA LEU A 414 -37.39 -1.21 -43.81
C LEU A 414 -38.63 -1.74 -44.54
N TRP A 415 -38.53 -2.92 -45.15
CA TRP A 415 -39.67 -3.57 -45.81
C TRP A 415 -40.79 -3.89 -44.81
N LYS A 416 -40.45 -4.42 -43.63
CA LYS A 416 -41.43 -4.68 -42.56
C LYS A 416 -42.07 -3.39 -42.04
N LYS A 417 -41.31 -2.30 -41.90
CA LYS A 417 -41.84 -1.00 -41.49
C LYS A 417 -42.78 -0.41 -42.55
N GLN A 418 -42.42 -0.52 -43.83
CA GLN A 418 -43.31 -0.15 -44.94
C GLN A 418 -44.57 -1.02 -45.00
N GLN A 419 -44.46 -2.31 -44.67
CA GLN A 419 -45.61 -3.20 -44.58
C GLN A 419 -46.53 -2.79 -43.43
N GLN A 420 -45.98 -2.43 -42.27
CA GLN A 420 -46.75 -1.93 -41.14
C GLN A 420 -47.37 -0.55 -41.41
N GLU A 421 -46.68 0.33 -42.12
CA GLU A 421 -47.23 1.62 -42.56
C GLU A 421 -48.35 1.44 -43.60
N LYS A 422 -48.22 0.46 -44.51
CA LYS A 422 -49.29 0.07 -45.45
C LYS A 422 -50.48 -0.59 -44.76
N GLU A 423 -50.23 -1.51 -43.84
CA GLU A 423 -51.28 -2.14 -43.03
C GLU A 423 -52.00 -1.12 -42.13
N ALA A 424 -51.28 -0.12 -41.61
CA ALA A 424 -51.87 0.98 -40.87
C ALA A 424 -52.70 1.93 -41.77
N ALA A 425 -52.27 2.15 -43.01
CA ALA A 425 -53.03 2.93 -43.99
C ALA A 425 -54.24 2.18 -44.56
N GLU A 426 -54.20 0.84 -44.62
CA GLU A 426 -55.33 0.00 -45.04
C GLU A 426 -56.34 -0.24 -43.89
N GLN A 427 -55.93 -0.10 -42.63
CA GLN A 427 -56.82 -0.23 -41.46
C GLN A 427 -57.58 1.04 -41.08
N ASP A 428 -57.29 2.19 -41.70
CA ASP A 428 -58.06 3.43 -41.50
C ASP A 428 -58.33 4.15 -42.84
N PRO A 429 -59.26 3.62 -43.68
CA PRO A 429 -59.63 4.27 -44.94
C PRO A 429 -60.59 5.46 -44.81
N ASP A 430 -61.05 5.81 -43.60
CA ASP A 430 -62.23 6.68 -43.38
C ASP A 430 -61.91 8.02 -42.70
N LYS A 431 -60.76 8.63 -43.02
CA LYS A 431 -60.46 9.99 -42.54
C LYS A 431 -60.52 11.12 -43.56
N ASP A 432 -60.81 10.82 -44.83
CA ASP A 432 -60.82 11.82 -45.91
C ASP A 432 -62.18 12.00 -46.62
N MET A 433 -63.30 11.56 -46.02
CA MET A 433 -64.64 11.73 -46.61
C MET A 433 -65.69 12.17 -45.59
N ASP A 434 -65.48 13.29 -44.88
CA ASP A 434 -66.56 13.98 -44.13
C ASP A 434 -66.28 15.48 -43.87
N GLU A 435 -65.73 16.21 -44.84
CA GLU A 435 -65.72 17.70 -44.83
C GLU A 435 -66.14 18.31 -46.19
N ASN A 436 -67.11 17.70 -46.88
CA ASN A 436 -67.85 18.38 -47.94
C ASN A 436 -69.24 17.76 -48.10
N GLU A 437 -70.21 18.32 -47.38
CA GLU A 437 -71.63 18.53 -47.74
C GLU A 437 -72.53 18.48 -46.49
N SER A 438 -72.73 19.65 -45.85
CA SER A 438 -74.01 20.16 -45.32
C SER A 438 -73.82 21.55 -44.72
#